data_AF-A0A0M8PWD1-F1
#
_entry.id   AF-A0A0M8PWD1-F1
#
_cell.length_a   1.000
_cell.length_b   1.000
_cell.length_c   1.000
_cell.angle_alpha   90.00
_cell.angle_beta   90.00
_cell.angle_gamma   90.00
#
_symmetry.space_group_name_H-M   'P 1'
#
loop_
_entity.id
_entity.type
_entity.pdbx_description
1 polymer ?
#
loop_
_entity_poly.entity_id
_entity_poly.type
_entity_poly.pdbx_seq_one_letter_code
_entity_poly.pdbx_strand_id
1 'polypeptide(L)'
;MQEVKFSQDTINAEIKVYKEFIAVWEQELIQVQADLRKSEERVSLLKELKNHVTPSSRTEFVQANINIVGDELVELAKKESRLNGNIKNYQEFVIELNKML
;
A
#
# COMPACT_ATOMS: atom_id res chain seq x y z
N MET A 1 33.48 -20.32 16.80
CA MET A 1 32.54 -20.08 15.69
C MET A 1 33.35 -19.48 14.55
N GLN A 2 33.30 -20.07 13.35
CA GLN A 2 33.85 -19.44 12.15
C GLN A 2 32.86 -18.38 11.70
N GLU A 3 33.32 -17.12 11.56
CA GLU A 3 32.55 -16.09 10.88
C GLU A 3 32.37 -16.49 9.41
N VAL A 4 31.11 -16.62 8.97
CA VAL A 4 30.80 -16.71 7.55
C VAL A 4 31.04 -15.33 6.95
N LYS A 5 32.18 -15.15 6.28
CA LYS A 5 32.44 -13.93 5.50
C LYS A 5 31.79 -14.08 4.14
N PHE A 6 30.73 -13.31 3.91
CA PHE A 6 30.17 -13.13 2.57
C PHE A 6 31.17 -12.39 1.68
N SER A 7 31.22 -12.75 0.40
CA SER A 7 32.00 -11.99 -0.56
C SER A 7 31.32 -10.65 -0.85
N GLN A 8 32.11 -9.64 -1.21
CA GLN A 8 31.59 -8.32 -1.57
C GLN A 8 30.65 -8.41 -2.79
N ASP A 9 30.94 -9.30 -3.73
CA ASP A 9 30.07 -9.58 -4.89
C ASP A 9 28.72 -10.16 -4.46
N THR A 10 28.70 -11.04 -3.45
CA THR A 10 27.45 -11.59 -2.90
C THR A 10 26.61 -10.50 -2.25
N ILE A 11 27.22 -9.62 -1.45
CA ILE A 11 26.53 -8.50 -0.78
C ILE A 11 25.96 -7.53 -1.83
N ASN A 12 26.75 -7.18 -2.85
CA ASN A 12 26.33 -6.31 -3.93
C ASN A 12 25.18 -6.91 -4.76
N ALA A 13 25.21 -8.21 -5.03
CA ALA A 13 24.12 -8.91 -5.72
C ALA A 13 22.81 -8.85 -4.91
N GLU A 14 22.87 -9.08 -3.60
CA GLU A 14 21.68 -9.04 -2.74
C GLU A 14 21.11 -7.62 -2.62
N ILE A 15 21.97 -6.60 -2.47
CA ILE A 15 21.56 -5.19 -2.50
C ILE A 15 20.80 -4.87 -3.79
N LYS A 16 21.26 -5.39 -4.94
CA LYS A 16 20.59 -5.17 -6.22
C LYS A 16 19.19 -5.77 -6.21
N VAL A 17 19.04 -7.02 -5.76
CA VAL A 17 17.72 -7.69 -5.67
C VAL A 17 16.77 -6.92 -4.76
N TYR A 18 17.22 -6.49 -3.59
CA TYR A 18 16.37 -5.73 -2.67
C TYR A 18 15.96 -4.37 -3.23
N LYS A 19 16.85 -3.68 -3.97
CA LYS A 19 16.49 -2.44 -4.67
C LYS A 19 15.43 -2.68 -5.75
N GLU A 20 15.51 -3.79 -6.47
CA GLU A 20 14.49 -4.17 -7.46
C GLU A 20 13.13 -4.43 -6.80
N PHE A 21 13.10 -5.13 -5.65
CA PHE A 21 11.86 -5.34 -4.89
C PHE A 21 11.27 -4.05 -4.33
N ILE A 22 12.12 -3.16 -3.78
CA ILE A 22 11.69 -1.83 -3.33
C ILE A 22 11.01 -1.08 -4.48
N ALA A 23 11.63 -1.03 -5.66
CA ALA A 23 11.07 -0.32 -6.81
C ALA A 23 9.71 -0.89 -7.25
N VAL A 24 9.55 -2.22 -7.26
CA VAL A 24 8.27 -2.86 -7.59
C VAL A 24 7.18 -2.50 -6.57
N TRP A 25 7.51 -2.54 -5.28
CA TRP A 25 6.54 -2.22 -4.23
C TRP A 25 6.22 -0.73 -4.14
N GLU A 26 7.16 0.16 -4.46
CA GLU A 26 6.90 1.59 -4.58
C GLU A 26 5.91 1.87 -5.71
N GLN A 27 6.05 1.19 -6.85
CA GLN A 27 5.06 1.29 -7.94
C GLN A 27 3.69 0.78 -7.51
N GLU A 28 3.63 -0.36 -6.81
CA GLU A 28 2.38 -0.88 -6.28
C GLU A 28 1.75 0.06 -5.24
N LEU A 29 2.57 0.69 -4.39
CA LEU A 29 2.13 1.64 -3.39
C LEU A 29 1.49 2.87 -4.03
N ILE A 30 2.11 3.42 -5.08
CA ILE A 30 1.55 4.55 -5.85
C ILE A 30 0.17 4.19 -6.40
N GLN A 31 0.01 2.98 -6.95
CA GLN A 31 -1.27 2.52 -7.47
C GLN A 31 -2.32 2.39 -6.35
N VAL A 32 -1.97 1.79 -5.21
CA VAL A 32 -2.86 1.67 -4.05
C VAL A 32 -3.27 3.04 -3.51
N GLN A 33 -2.36 4.00 -3.45
CA GLN A 33 -2.65 5.36 -3.03
C GLN A 33 -3.58 6.10 -4.01
N ALA A 34 -3.42 5.87 -5.31
CA ALA A 34 -4.34 6.41 -6.31
C ALA A 34 -5.75 5.81 -6.16
N ASP A 35 -5.85 4.50 -5.88
CA ASP A 35 -7.13 3.82 -5.68
C ASP A 35 -7.80 4.22 -4.37
N LEU A 36 -7.02 4.44 -3.29
CA LEU A 36 -7.52 5.03 -2.04
C LEU A 36 -8.20 6.37 -2.29
N ARG A 37 -7.50 7.29 -2.97
CA ARG A 37 -8.04 8.62 -3.27
C ARG A 37 -9.35 8.56 -4.05
N LYS A 38 -9.44 7.70 -5.07
CA LYS A 38 -10.68 7.50 -5.85
C LYS A 38 -11.81 6.97 -4.98
N SER A 39 -11.53 6.02 -4.09
CA SER A 39 -12.53 5.47 -3.18
C SER A 39 -13.00 6.50 -2.15
N GLU A 40 -12.10 7.35 -1.63
CA GLU A 40 -12.45 8.46 -0.74
C GLU A 40 -13.37 9.48 -1.44
N GLU A 41 -13.02 9.88 -2.66
CA GLU A 41 -13.84 10.76 -3.51
C GLU A 41 -15.22 10.14 -3.76
N ARG A 42 -15.27 8.84 -4.09
CA ARG A 42 -16.53 8.11 -4.30
C ARG A 42 -17.40 8.08 -3.04
N VAL A 43 -16.82 7.86 -1.86
CA VAL A 43 -17.56 7.92 -0.59
C VAL A 43 -18.11 9.33 -0.34
N SER A 44 -17.33 10.38 -0.62
CA SER A 44 -17.80 11.75 -0.49
C SER A 44 -19.02 12.01 -1.38
N LEU A 45 -18.95 11.65 -2.66
CA LEU A 45 -20.05 11.80 -3.61
C LEU A 45 -21.29 11.00 -3.20
N LEU A 46 -21.11 9.77 -2.70
CA LEU A 46 -22.22 8.96 -2.22
C LEU A 46 -22.88 9.56 -0.97
N LYS A 47 -22.10 10.15 -0.05
CA LYS A 47 -22.62 10.87 1.12
C LYS A 47 -23.42 12.10 0.71
N GLU A 48 -22.94 12.86 -0.26
CA GLU A 48 -23.67 14.00 -0.83
C GLU A 48 -24.98 13.53 -1.48
N LEU A 49 -24.91 12.50 -2.34
CA LEU A 49 -26.08 11.95 -3.03
C LEU A 49 -27.15 11.48 -2.04
N LYS A 50 -26.75 10.85 -0.92
CA LYS A 50 -27.66 10.39 0.13
C LYS A 50 -28.56 11.52 0.65
N ASN A 51 -28.04 12.74 0.75
CA ASN A 51 -28.77 13.91 1.24
C ASN A 51 -29.79 14.47 0.22
N HIS A 52 -29.70 14.06 -1.05
CA HIS A 52 -30.52 14.57 -2.14
C HIS A 52 -31.53 13.55 -2.70
N VAL A 53 -31.49 12.28 -2.27
CA VAL A 53 -32.45 11.25 -2.70
C VAL A 53 -33.63 11.12 -1.73
N THR A 54 -34.86 11.22 -2.24
CA THR A 54 -36.10 11.34 -1.44
C THR A 54 -37.06 10.15 -1.44
N PRO A 55 -36.86 9.05 -2.19
CA PRO A 55 -37.42 7.77 -1.76
C PRO A 55 -36.48 7.09 -0.76
N SER A 56 -37.00 6.63 0.37
CA SER A 56 -36.26 5.89 1.41
C SER A 56 -35.51 4.67 0.86
N SER A 57 -36.09 3.96 -0.12
CA SER A 57 -35.45 2.83 -0.80
C SER A 57 -34.19 3.23 -1.59
N ARG A 58 -34.14 4.46 -2.11
CA ARG A 58 -32.94 5.00 -2.76
C ARG A 58 -31.90 5.44 -1.72
N THR A 59 -32.33 5.95 -0.57
CA THR A 59 -31.43 6.24 0.55
C THR A 59 -30.76 4.98 1.09
N GLU A 60 -31.50 3.88 1.24
CA GLU A 60 -30.96 2.57 1.63
C GLU A 60 -29.97 2.02 0.61
N PHE A 61 -30.29 2.12 -0.69
CA PHE A 61 -29.37 1.74 -1.76
C PHE A 61 -28.06 2.55 -1.73
N VAL A 62 -28.15 3.86 -1.54
CA VAL A 62 -26.96 4.72 -1.42
C VAL A 62 -26.16 4.36 -0.16
N GLN A 63 -26.83 4.09 0.97
CA GLN A 63 -26.15 3.64 2.19
C GLN A 63 -25.42 2.31 2.01
N ALA A 64 -26.03 1.35 1.30
CA ALA A 64 -25.38 0.07 1.01
C ALA A 64 -24.10 0.29 0.17
N ASN A 65 -24.13 1.19 -0.81
CA ASN A 65 -22.94 1.54 -1.59
C ASN A 65 -21.87 2.23 -0.73
N ILE A 66 -22.26 3.13 0.18
CA ILE A 66 -21.32 3.75 1.13
C ILE A 66 -20.60 2.67 1.95
N ASN A 67 -21.32 1.66 2.43
CA ASN A 67 -20.74 0.58 3.22
C ASN A 67 -19.74 -0.25 2.39
N ILE A 68 -20.11 -0.63 1.17
CA ILE A 68 -19.23 -1.41 0.25
C ILE A 68 -17.92 -0.65 0.00
N VAL A 69 -18.01 0.63 -0.36
CA VAL A 69 -16.79 1.43 -0.61
C VAL A 69 -16.02 1.70 0.68
N GLY A 70 -16.71 1.78 1.82
CA GLY A 70 -16.08 1.85 3.14
C GLY A 70 -15.23 0.61 3.45
N ASP A 71 -15.74 -0.58 3.15
CA ASP A 71 -14.98 -1.84 3.32
C ASP A 71 -13.78 -1.89 2.36
N GLU A 72 -13.96 -1.46 1.10
CA GLU A 72 -12.87 -1.33 0.12
C GLU A 72 -11.76 -0.39 0.62
N LEU A 73 -12.12 0.75 1.23
CA LEU A 73 -11.15 1.70 1.81
C LEU A 73 -10.32 1.07 2.93
N VAL A 74 -10.96 0.30 3.82
CA VAL A 74 -10.26 -0.38 4.91
C VAL A 74 -9.25 -1.38 4.37
N GLU A 75 -9.62 -2.17 3.36
CA GLU A 75 -8.71 -3.14 2.75
C GLU A 75 -7.56 -2.48 1.99
N LEU A 76 -7.83 -1.38 1.28
CA LEU A 76 -6.80 -0.59 0.62
C LEU A 76 -5.83 0.04 1.63
N ALA A 77 -6.33 0.57 2.76
CA ALA A 77 -5.49 1.16 3.81
C ALA A 77 -4.58 0.11 4.48
N LYS A 78 -5.11 -1.10 4.74
CA LYS A 78 -4.29 -2.23 5.22
C LYS A 78 -3.20 -2.59 4.21
N LYS A 79 -3.55 -2.62 2.92
CA LYS A 79 -2.60 -2.90 1.85
C LYS A 79 -1.50 -1.84 1.76
N GLU A 80 -1.86 -0.56 1.82
CA GLU A 80 -0.92 0.56 1.84
C GLU A 80 0.05 0.46 3.02
N SER A 81 -0.47 0.22 4.23
CA SER A 81 0.35 0.07 5.45
C SER A 81 1.37 -1.06 5.31
N ARG A 82 0.95 -2.22 4.79
CA ARG A 82 1.84 -3.36 4.54
C ARG A 82 2.92 -3.05 3.51
N LEU A 83 2.58 -2.38 2.41
CA LEU A 83 3.55 -2.00 1.38
C LEU A 83 4.59 -1.03 1.94
N ASN A 84 4.16 -0.01 2.69
CA ASN A 84 5.07 0.90 3.38
C ASN A 84 6.02 0.17 4.36
N GLY A 85 5.48 -0.75 5.17
CA GLY A 85 6.29 -1.54 6.10
C GLY A 85 7.31 -2.43 5.38
N ASN A 86 6.89 -3.08 4.29
CA ASN A 86 7.75 -3.87 3.44
C ASN A 86 8.87 -3.03 2.82
N ILE A 87 8.56 -1.91 2.17
CA ILE A 87 9.56 -1.01 1.57
C ILE A 87 10.59 -0.58 2.63
N LYS A 88 10.11 -0.14 3.80
CA LYS A 88 10.98 0.28 4.91
C LYS A 88 11.93 -0.84 5.35
N ASN A 89 11.43 -2.06 5.54
CA ASN A 89 12.26 -3.19 5.98
C ASN A 89 13.37 -3.51 4.98
N TYR A 90 13.08 -3.48 3.67
CA TYR A 90 14.10 -3.75 2.65
C TYR A 90 15.10 -2.59 2.52
N GLN A 91 14.66 -1.34 2.68
CA GLN A 91 15.56 -0.20 2.76
C GLN A 91 16.52 -0.33 3.94
N GLU A 92 16.04 -0.77 5.11
CA GLU A 92 16.87 -1.05 6.28
C GLU A 92 17.87 -2.18 6.00
N PHE A 93 17.45 -3.28 5.35
CA PHE A 93 18.38 -4.34 4.95
C PHE A 93 19.46 -3.85 3.99
N VAL A 94 19.09 -3.03 2.99
CA VAL A 94 20.07 -2.43 2.08
C VAL A 94 21.07 -1.55 2.83
N ILE A 95 20.62 -0.78 3.82
CA ILE A 95 21.51 0.04 4.67
C ILE A 95 22.48 -0.85 5.44
N GLU A 96 22.01 -1.92 6.08
CA GLU A 96 22.88 -2.83 6.83
C GLU A 96 23.89 -3.55 5.93
N LEU A 97 23.46 -4.01 4.75
CA LEU A 97 24.37 -4.64 3.79
C LEU A 97 25.44 -3.69 3.28
N ASN A 98 25.11 -2.41 3.04
CA ASN A 98 26.11 -1.41 2.65
C ASN A 98 27.16 -1.12 3.73
N LYS A 99 26.87 -1.34 5.02
CA LYS A 99 27.86 -1.21 6.10
C LYS A 99 28.90 -2.33 6.09
N MET A 100 28.64 -3.41 5.37
CA MET A 100 29.53 -4.57 5.23
C MET A 100 30.44 -4.49 3.99
N LEU A 101 30.28 -3.44 3.17
CA LEU A 101 31.13 -3.13 2.02
C LEU A 101 32.34 -2.27 2.44
#